data_AF-A0A396IIN1-F1
#
_entry.id   AF-A0A396IIN1-F1
#
_cell.length_a   1.000
_cell.length_b   1.000
_cell.length_c   1.000
_cell.angle_alpha   90.00
_cell.angle_beta   90.00
_cell.angle_gamma   90.00
#
_symmetry.space_group_name_H-M   'P 1'
#
loop_
_entity.id
_entity.type
_entity.pdbx_description
1 polymer ?
#
loop_
_entity_poly.entity_id
_entity_poly.type
_entity_poly.pdbx_seq_one_letter_code
_entity_poly.pdbx_strand_id
1 'polypeptide(L)'
;MLIRTLHWTVPHYWIWGLPFFLFFSTRFSQLLHERPNQGLLKALLCFILSPMRVGISKFIESYLLWKLPLEKYGLKPEHPFAEDYASCQMAIMPENFFSEVEKGKILFEKASKWWFCNEGIEFEDNTKVEADVVILATGFDGKKKIKTILPEPFCSLLEYPSGLMPLYRGTIHPLIPNMAFVGYVESVSNLHSSELRSMWLSGLVDEKFKLPKIEKMLSETLKETEVMKRATRFYKRHCISTYSINHSDEICNDLGWNSWRKKDWISEAFGPYSSQDYEKED
;
A
#
# COMPACT_ATOMS: atom_id res chain seq x y z
N MET A 1 -15.09 -6.91 19.34
CA MET A 1 -14.22 -6.80 18.14
C MET A 1 -13.06 -7.76 18.30
N LEU A 2 -13.00 -8.77 17.43
CA LEU A 2 -11.95 -9.79 17.45
C LEU A 2 -10.78 -9.37 16.55
N ILE A 3 -9.56 -9.43 17.07
CA ILE A 3 -8.36 -8.93 16.41
C ILE A 3 -7.31 -10.03 16.34
N ARG A 4 -6.90 -10.39 15.11
CA ARG A 4 -5.80 -11.34 14.87
C ARG A 4 -4.44 -10.67 14.77
N THR A 5 -4.40 -9.53 14.10
CA THR A 5 -3.17 -8.76 13.84
C THR A 5 -3.50 -7.29 14.01
N LEU A 6 -2.66 -6.59 14.75
CA LEU A 6 -2.80 -5.16 14.97
C LEU A 6 -2.11 -4.39 13.84
N HIS A 7 -2.73 -3.32 13.40
CA HIS A 7 -2.16 -2.35 12.47
C HIS A 7 -2.29 -0.95 13.08
N TRP A 8 -1.40 -0.05 12.68
CA TRP A 8 -1.43 1.33 13.09
C TRP A 8 -2.64 2.02 12.49
N THR A 9 -3.33 2.78 13.34
CA THR A 9 -4.49 3.57 12.97
C THR A 9 -4.18 5.05 13.17
N VAL A 10 -4.63 5.89 12.25
CA VAL A 10 -4.43 7.34 12.30
C VAL A 10 -5.77 8.05 12.48
N PRO A 11 -5.89 9.04 13.38
CA PRO A 11 -7.15 9.75 13.58
C PRO A 11 -7.43 10.75 12.46
N HIS A 12 -6.38 11.31 11.85
CA HIS A 12 -6.44 12.29 10.78
C HIS A 12 -5.05 12.45 10.13
N TYR A 13 -4.98 13.20 9.03
CA TYR A 13 -3.75 13.42 8.25
C TYR A 13 -2.82 14.52 8.80
N TRP A 14 -2.71 14.62 10.12
CA TRP A 14 -1.83 15.58 10.80
C TRP A 14 -1.10 14.89 11.95
N ILE A 15 0.23 15.03 12.01
CA ILE A 15 1.10 14.41 13.01
C ILE A 15 1.91 15.53 13.65
N TRP A 16 1.76 15.75 14.96
CA TRP A 16 2.46 16.82 15.69
C TRP A 16 2.37 18.22 15.01
N GLY A 17 1.22 18.54 14.40
CA GLY A 17 1.00 19.81 13.70
C GLY A 17 1.59 19.88 12.28
N LEU A 18 2.19 18.79 11.79
CA LEU A 18 2.69 18.68 10.41
C LEU A 18 1.74 17.87 9.54
N PRO A 19 1.49 18.30 8.28
CA PRO A 19 0.73 17.51 7.33
C PRO A 19 1.36 16.13 7.07
N PHE A 20 0.54 15.08 7.07
CA PHE A 20 1.02 13.70 6.95
C PHE A 20 1.79 13.43 5.65
N PHE A 21 1.43 14.10 4.55
CA PHE A 21 2.05 13.89 3.24
C PHE A 21 3.57 14.16 3.27
N LEU A 22 4.07 15.02 4.18
CA LEU A 22 5.49 15.36 4.29
C LEU A 22 6.36 14.14 4.62
N PHE A 23 5.81 13.15 5.32
CA PHE A 23 6.58 12.01 5.83
C PHE A 23 6.77 10.88 4.80
N PHE A 24 5.88 10.76 3.82
CA PHE A 24 5.92 9.64 2.85
C PHE A 24 5.41 9.95 1.43
N SER A 25 4.76 11.09 1.21
CA SER A 25 4.08 11.43 -0.05
C SER A 25 4.70 12.66 -0.74
N THR A 26 5.99 12.88 -0.53
CA THR A 26 6.82 13.87 -1.25
C THR A 26 8.00 13.17 -1.91
N ARG A 27 8.54 13.74 -2.99
CA ARG A 27 9.72 13.19 -3.68
C ARG A 27 10.91 13.04 -2.72
N PHE A 28 11.09 14.00 -1.82
CA PHE A 28 12.12 13.95 -0.78
C PHE A 28 11.89 12.82 0.22
N SER A 29 10.68 12.67 0.75
CA SER A 29 10.38 11.57 1.69
C SER A 29 10.60 10.19 1.07
N GLN A 30 10.20 9.99 -0.19
CA GLN A 30 10.40 8.71 -0.90
C GLN A 30 11.87 8.44 -1.28
N LEU A 31 12.78 9.41 -1.15
CA LEU A 31 14.23 9.17 -1.28
C LEU A 31 14.75 8.24 -0.17
N LEU A 32 14.10 8.25 0.99
CA LEU A 32 14.46 7.42 2.15
C LEU A 32 14.07 5.96 1.98
N HIS A 33 13.25 5.66 0.97
CA HIS A 33 12.70 4.34 0.73
C HIS A 33 13.38 3.68 -0.45
N GLU A 34 13.60 2.37 -0.28
CA GLU A 34 14.05 1.52 -1.37
C GLU A 34 12.99 1.52 -2.48
N ARG A 35 13.43 1.60 -3.73
CA ARG A 35 12.56 1.54 -4.90
C ARG A 35 13.15 0.62 -5.97
N PRO A 36 12.30 0.08 -6.86
CA PRO A 36 12.78 -0.70 -8.02
C PRO A 36 13.73 0.12 -8.89
N ASN A 37 14.61 -0.57 -9.62
CA ASN A 37 15.49 0.02 -10.64
C ASN A 37 16.39 1.17 -10.15
N GLN A 38 16.68 1.28 -8.85
CA GLN A 38 17.59 2.30 -8.33
C GLN A 38 19.06 1.94 -8.57
N GLY A 39 19.86 2.94 -8.94
CA GLY A 39 21.31 2.79 -9.09
C GLY A 39 22.06 2.67 -7.76
N LEU A 40 23.34 2.26 -7.82
CA LEU A 40 24.20 2.02 -6.66
C LEU A 40 24.31 3.24 -5.73
N LEU A 41 24.47 4.44 -6.28
CA LEU A 41 24.56 5.67 -5.49
C LEU A 41 23.30 5.90 -4.66
N LYS A 42 22.12 5.67 -5.27
CA LYS A 42 20.84 5.84 -4.57
C LYS A 42 20.64 4.76 -3.52
N ALA A 43 21.01 3.51 -3.81
CA ALA A 43 20.98 2.43 -2.82
C ALA A 43 21.87 2.76 -1.60
N LEU A 44 23.06 3.32 -1.83
CA LEU A 44 23.96 3.78 -0.77
C LEU A 44 23.34 4.94 0.02
N LEU A 45 22.72 5.92 -0.64
CA LEU A 45 22.02 7.02 0.04
C LEU A 45 20.86 6.49 0.90
N CYS A 46 20.03 5.57 0.39
CA CYS A 46 18.96 4.95 1.17
C CYS A 46 19.52 4.19 2.39
N PHE A 47 20.68 3.53 2.24
CA PHE A 47 21.34 2.85 3.35
C PHE A 47 21.83 3.84 4.42
N ILE A 48 22.53 4.90 4.01
CA ILE A 48 23.03 5.95 4.91
C ILE A 48 21.88 6.66 5.62
N LEU A 49 20.78 6.93 4.91
CA LEU A 49 19.59 7.62 5.44
C LEU A 49 18.61 6.67 6.15
N SER A 50 18.92 5.38 6.26
CA SER A 50 18.04 4.41 6.93
C SER A 50 17.70 4.77 8.39
N PRO A 51 18.59 5.38 9.21
CA PRO A 51 18.21 5.84 10.55
C PRO A 51 17.15 6.93 10.53
N MET A 52 17.17 7.82 9.53
CA MET A 52 16.16 8.88 9.36
C MET A 52 14.78 8.27 9.08
N ARG A 53 14.70 7.24 8.24
CA ARG A 53 13.46 6.48 7.98
C ARG A 53 12.89 5.88 9.26
N VAL A 54 13.75 5.28 10.09
CA VAL A 54 13.33 4.72 11.39
C VAL A 54 12.87 5.84 12.34
N GLY A 55 13.59 6.97 12.36
CA GLY A 55 13.25 8.15 13.15
C GLY A 55 11.87 8.73 12.78
N ILE A 56 11.56 8.84 11.49
CA ILE A 56 10.24 9.28 11.00
C ILE A 56 9.13 8.33 11.46
N SER A 57 9.34 7.01 11.34
CA SER A 57 8.39 6.01 11.84
C SER A 57 8.13 6.22 13.34
N LYS A 58 9.20 6.34 14.13
CA LYS A 58 9.10 6.55 15.59
C LYS A 58 8.46 7.89 15.97
N PHE A 59 8.68 8.93 15.19
CA PHE A 59 8.03 10.23 15.39
C PHE A 59 6.51 10.17 15.18
N ILE A 60 6.06 9.41 14.18
CA ILE A 60 4.62 9.17 13.95
C ILE A 60 4.07 8.27 15.05
N GLU A 61 4.76 7.18 15.38
CA GLU A 61 4.34 6.26 16.46
C GLU A 61 4.19 7.01 17.79
N SER A 62 5.09 7.93 18.13
CA SER A 62 5.00 8.72 19.36
C SER A 62 3.76 9.62 19.39
N TYR A 63 3.40 10.23 18.26
CA TYR A 63 2.17 11.01 18.13
C TYR A 63 0.94 10.13 18.36
N LEU A 64 0.89 8.96 17.71
CA LEU A 64 -0.25 8.06 17.80
C LEU A 64 -0.44 7.51 19.21
N LEU A 65 0.65 7.17 19.91
CA LEU A 65 0.60 6.72 21.30
C LEU A 65 0.23 7.85 22.27
N TRP A 66 0.64 9.09 21.99
CA TRP A 66 0.23 10.25 22.78
C TRP A 66 -1.26 10.59 22.56
N LYS A 67 -1.72 10.53 21.31
CA LYS A 67 -3.07 10.96 20.91
C LYS A 67 -4.15 9.91 21.20
N LEU A 68 -3.83 8.62 21.03
CA LEU A 68 -4.77 7.51 21.12
C LEU A 68 -4.43 6.57 22.28
N PRO A 69 -5.43 6.03 23.01
CA PRO A 69 -5.21 5.13 24.13
C PRO A 69 -4.86 3.69 23.69
N LEU A 70 -3.96 3.54 22.71
CA LEU A 70 -3.61 2.24 22.12
C LEU A 70 -3.01 1.30 23.16
N GLU A 71 -2.12 1.78 24.02
CA GLU A 71 -1.50 0.93 25.06
C GLU A 71 -2.50 0.50 26.12
N LYS A 72 -3.39 1.41 26.55
CA LYS A 72 -4.47 1.13 27.52
C LYS A 72 -5.33 -0.07 27.08
N TYR A 73 -5.65 -0.15 25.79
CA TYR A 73 -6.48 -1.22 25.23
C TYR A 73 -5.67 -2.32 24.54
N GLY A 74 -4.34 -2.32 24.70
CA GLY A 74 -3.46 -3.30 24.07
C GLY A 74 -3.47 -3.27 22.55
N LEU A 75 -3.89 -2.18 21.89
CA LEU A 75 -4.00 -2.05 20.43
C LEU A 75 -2.71 -1.57 19.76
N LYS A 76 -1.62 -1.39 20.50
CA LYS A 76 -0.31 -0.99 19.94
C LYS A 76 0.29 -2.13 19.10
N PRO A 77 0.54 -1.94 17.79
CA PRO A 77 1.25 -2.91 16.98
C PRO A 77 2.70 -3.08 17.40
N GLU A 78 3.26 -4.28 17.16
CA GLU A 78 4.66 -4.60 17.50
C GLU A 78 5.66 -4.18 16.40
N HIS A 79 5.17 -3.89 15.20
CA HIS A 79 5.98 -3.46 14.07
C HIS A 79 6.00 -1.94 13.90
N PRO A 80 7.00 -1.38 13.19
CA PRO A 80 7.07 0.05 12.93
C PRO A 80 5.93 0.54 12.04
N PHE A 81 5.49 1.77 12.22
CA PHE A 81 4.48 2.43 11.38
C PHE A 81 4.79 2.34 9.87
N ALA A 82 6.07 2.44 9.51
CA ALA A 82 6.51 2.35 8.12
C ALA A 82 6.11 1.03 7.41
N GLU A 83 5.99 -0.10 8.12
CA GLU A 83 5.57 -1.37 7.51
C GLU A 83 4.08 -1.36 7.10
N ASP A 84 3.22 -0.70 7.89
CA ASP A 84 1.80 -0.55 7.55
C ASP A 84 1.59 0.45 6.43
N TYR A 85 2.35 1.54 6.43
CA TYR A 85 2.35 2.46 5.31
C TYR A 85 2.78 1.74 4.03
N ALA A 86 3.91 1.00 4.05
CA ALA A 86 4.45 0.26 2.91
C ALA A 86 3.54 -0.85 2.38
N SER A 87 2.62 -1.35 3.19
CA SER A 87 1.66 -2.39 2.80
C SER A 87 0.23 -1.88 2.58
N CYS A 88 0.03 -0.56 2.62
CA CYS A 88 -1.28 0.06 2.51
C CYS A 88 -2.28 -0.47 3.58
N GLN A 89 -1.78 -0.92 4.74
CA GLN A 89 -2.59 -1.48 5.85
C GLN A 89 -2.91 -0.45 6.94
N MET A 90 -2.36 0.76 6.85
CA MET A 90 -2.75 1.86 7.73
C MET A 90 -4.23 2.21 7.53
N ALA A 91 -4.99 2.28 8.61
CA ALA A 91 -6.41 2.64 8.58
C ALA A 91 -6.69 3.98 9.26
N ILE A 92 -7.72 4.69 8.80
CA ILE A 92 -8.23 5.89 9.47
C ILE A 92 -9.19 5.45 10.56
N MET A 93 -8.99 5.95 11.77
CA MET A 93 -9.86 5.68 12.89
C MET A 93 -11.11 6.57 12.85
N PRO A 94 -12.32 6.01 13.01
CA PRO A 94 -13.52 6.83 13.20
C PRO A 94 -13.42 7.71 14.44
N GLU A 95 -13.90 8.96 14.36
CA GLU A 95 -13.74 9.96 15.43
C GLU A 95 -14.25 9.48 16.81
N ASN A 96 -15.40 8.81 16.83
CA ASN A 96 -16.04 8.36 18.07
C ASN A 96 -15.62 6.96 18.53
N PHE A 97 -14.66 6.31 17.85
CA PHE A 97 -14.32 4.91 18.11
C PHE A 97 -13.93 4.66 19.58
N PHE A 98 -12.98 5.42 20.11
CA PHE A 98 -12.54 5.26 21.51
C PHE A 98 -13.57 5.75 22.53
N SER A 99 -14.46 6.68 22.17
CA SER A 99 -15.57 7.07 23.04
C SER A 99 -16.55 5.91 23.24
N GLU A 100 -16.84 5.14 22.19
CA GLU A 100 -17.72 3.97 22.30
C GLU A 100 -17.01 2.80 23.03
N VAL A 101 -15.68 2.67 22.91
CA VAL A 101 -14.89 1.74 23.74
C VAL A 101 -15.00 2.10 25.22
N GLU A 102 -14.82 3.38 25.58
CA GLU A 102 -14.92 3.84 26.97
C GLU A 102 -16.30 3.62 27.59
N LYS A 103 -17.35 3.70 26.77
CA LYS A 103 -18.73 3.36 27.17
C LYS A 103 -18.97 1.85 27.31
N GLY A 104 -17.97 1.01 27.04
CA GLY A 104 -18.08 -0.45 27.09
C GLY A 104 -18.85 -1.07 25.93
N LYS A 105 -19.16 -0.30 24.87
CA LYS A 105 -19.92 -0.81 23.70
C LYS A 105 -19.04 -1.56 22.71
N ILE A 106 -17.74 -1.31 22.73
CA ILE A 106 -16.76 -2.03 21.93
C ILE A 106 -15.77 -2.68 22.89
N LEU A 107 -15.81 -4.01 22.95
CA LEU A 107 -14.83 -4.82 23.67
C LEU A 107 -13.81 -5.39 22.67
N PHE A 108 -12.56 -5.53 23.08
CA PHE A 108 -11.50 -6.08 22.25
C PHE A 108 -11.12 -7.46 22.73
N GLU A 109 -11.07 -8.41 21.81
CA GLU A 109 -10.51 -9.74 22.05
C GLU A 109 -9.39 -9.99 21.06
N LYS A 110 -8.23 -10.44 21.56
CA LYS A 110 -7.11 -10.86 20.71
C LYS A 110 -7.06 -12.38 20.67
N ALA A 111 -7.45 -12.96 19.56
CA ALA A 111 -7.28 -14.39 19.34
C ALA A 111 -6.91 -14.69 17.89
N SER A 112 -5.92 -15.57 17.71
CA SER A 112 -5.45 -16.01 16.40
C SER A 112 -6.31 -17.14 15.84
N LYS A 113 -6.71 -18.10 16.68
CA LYS A 113 -7.56 -19.24 16.33
C LYS A 113 -8.87 -19.20 17.11
N TRP A 114 -9.95 -19.47 16.38
CA TRP A 114 -11.32 -19.46 16.89
C TRP A 114 -12.22 -20.23 15.93
N TRP A 115 -13.36 -20.70 16.42
CA TRP A 115 -14.38 -21.39 15.64
C TRP A 115 -15.78 -21.00 16.11
N PHE A 116 -16.79 -21.26 15.28
CA PHE A 116 -18.19 -21.08 15.67
C PHE A 116 -18.61 -22.19 16.63
N CYS A 117 -19.42 -21.82 17.62
CA CYS A 117 -20.15 -22.74 18.48
C CYS A 117 -21.63 -22.36 18.47
N ASN A 118 -22.49 -23.17 19.11
CA ASN A 118 -23.95 -22.98 19.04
C ASN A 118 -24.41 -21.60 19.54
N GLU A 119 -23.68 -20.99 20.48
CA GLU A 119 -24.06 -19.74 21.15
C GLU A 119 -23.24 -18.53 20.67
N GLY A 120 -22.28 -18.73 19.74
CA GLY A 120 -21.41 -17.66 19.27
C GLY A 120 -20.06 -18.17 18.77
N ILE A 121 -18.99 -17.73 19.41
CA ILE A 121 -17.61 -18.11 19.06
C ILE A 121 -16.85 -18.66 20.27
N GLU A 122 -15.93 -19.59 20.00
CA GLU A 122 -15.03 -20.18 20.97
C GLU A 122 -13.58 -20.01 20.51
N PHE A 123 -12.70 -19.71 21.47
CA PHE A 123 -11.27 -19.50 21.27
C PHE A 123 -10.47 -20.76 21.62
N GLU A 124 -9.19 -20.79 21.21
CA GLU A 124 -8.29 -21.93 21.46
C GLU A 124 -8.08 -22.25 22.96
N ASP A 125 -8.28 -21.28 23.84
CA ASP A 125 -8.21 -21.41 25.30
C ASP A 125 -9.53 -21.90 25.94
N ASN A 126 -10.53 -22.24 25.12
CA ASN A 126 -11.91 -22.59 25.51
C ASN A 126 -12.74 -21.42 26.08
N THR A 127 -12.24 -20.18 25.98
CA THR A 127 -13.05 -19.00 26.28
C THR A 127 -14.14 -18.85 25.22
N LYS A 128 -15.38 -18.60 25.65
CA LYS A 128 -16.54 -18.43 24.77
C LYS A 128 -17.06 -17.00 24.82
N VAL A 129 -17.45 -16.49 23.65
CA VAL A 129 -18.13 -15.20 23.51
C VAL A 129 -19.46 -15.44 22.84
N GLU A 130 -20.53 -15.17 23.56
CA GLU A 130 -21.89 -15.21 23.04
C GLU A 130 -22.07 -14.12 21.97
N ALA A 131 -22.72 -14.47 20.87
CA ALA A 131 -22.97 -13.52 19.78
C ALA A 131 -24.19 -13.91 18.95
N ASP A 132 -25.15 -12.99 18.84
CA ASP A 132 -26.30 -13.16 17.94
C ASP A 132 -25.91 -13.02 16.47
N VAL A 133 -24.93 -12.15 16.18
CA VAL A 133 -24.47 -11.81 14.82
C VAL A 133 -22.96 -11.73 14.79
N VAL A 134 -22.36 -12.43 13.82
CA VAL A 134 -20.92 -12.35 13.55
C VAL A 134 -20.69 -11.70 12.17
N ILE A 135 -20.05 -10.54 12.18
CA ILE A 135 -19.69 -9.79 10.96
C ILE A 135 -18.23 -10.05 10.61
N LEU A 136 -17.98 -10.73 9.50
CA LEU A 136 -16.63 -11.01 8.99
C LEU A 136 -16.09 -9.82 8.19
N ALA A 137 -15.55 -8.82 8.88
CA ALA A 137 -14.87 -7.67 8.28
C ALA A 137 -13.41 -7.99 7.88
N THR A 138 -13.18 -9.13 7.20
CA THR A 138 -11.84 -9.68 6.90
C THR A 138 -11.24 -9.23 5.56
N GLY A 139 -11.88 -8.27 4.89
CA GLY A 139 -11.46 -7.73 3.59
C GLY A 139 -11.95 -8.56 2.40
N PHE A 140 -11.28 -8.41 1.26
CA PHE A 140 -11.66 -9.05 -0.01
C PHE A 140 -10.50 -9.83 -0.62
N ASP A 141 -10.83 -10.93 -1.31
CA ASP A 141 -9.89 -11.69 -2.12
C ASP A 141 -10.03 -11.31 -3.61
N GLY A 142 -9.25 -10.31 -4.03
CA GLY A 142 -9.22 -9.87 -5.43
C GLY A 142 -8.72 -10.95 -6.39
N LYS A 143 -7.75 -11.78 -5.95
CA LYS A 143 -7.18 -12.86 -6.77
C LYS A 143 -8.24 -13.90 -7.12
N LYS A 144 -9.00 -14.35 -6.12
CA LYS A 144 -10.10 -15.30 -6.35
C LYS A 144 -11.14 -14.76 -7.32
N LYS A 145 -11.50 -13.47 -7.23
CA LYS A 145 -12.44 -12.84 -8.17
C LYS A 145 -11.91 -12.83 -9.61
N ILE A 146 -10.64 -12.48 -9.82
CA ILE A 146 -10.05 -12.48 -11.17
C ILE A 146 -9.97 -13.92 -11.72
N LYS A 147 -9.61 -14.90 -10.88
CA LYS A 147 -9.60 -16.32 -11.28
C LYS A 147 -10.97 -16.85 -11.72
N THR A 148 -12.07 -16.30 -11.21
CA THR A 148 -13.41 -16.71 -11.70
C THR A 148 -13.75 -16.16 -13.08
N ILE A 149 -13.00 -15.18 -13.58
CA ILE A 149 -13.25 -14.50 -14.86
C ILE A 149 -12.30 -15.01 -15.94
N LEU A 150 -11.03 -15.29 -15.59
CA LEU A 150 -10.03 -15.71 -16.57
C LEU A 150 -10.09 -17.21 -16.88
N PRO A 151 -9.97 -17.61 -18.14
CA PRO A 151 -9.84 -19.01 -18.49
C PRO A 151 -8.41 -19.53 -18.23
N GLU A 152 -8.25 -20.84 -18.18
CA GLU A 152 -6.92 -21.46 -18.31
C GLU A 152 -6.34 -21.25 -19.72
N PRO A 153 -5.01 -21.10 -19.89
CA PRO A 153 -3.98 -21.20 -18.85
C PRO A 153 -3.73 -19.90 -18.05
N PHE A 154 -4.39 -18.80 -18.40
CA PHE A 154 -4.09 -17.47 -17.82
C PHE A 154 -4.39 -17.38 -16.33
N CYS A 155 -5.38 -18.14 -15.86
CA CYS A 155 -5.71 -18.29 -14.45
C CYS A 155 -4.50 -18.71 -13.60
N SER A 156 -3.73 -19.70 -14.08
CA SER A 156 -2.53 -20.20 -13.40
C SER A 156 -1.39 -19.18 -13.33
N LEU A 157 -1.39 -18.18 -14.23
CA LEU A 157 -0.32 -17.18 -14.33
C LEU A 157 -0.46 -16.03 -13.32
N LEU A 158 -1.66 -15.79 -12.78
CA LEU A 158 -1.97 -14.62 -11.92
C LEU A 158 -1.15 -14.53 -10.64
N GLU A 159 -0.52 -15.61 -10.20
CA GLU A 159 0.33 -15.64 -9.01
C GLU A 159 1.74 -16.14 -9.32
N TYR A 160 2.01 -16.49 -10.57
CA TYR A 160 3.35 -16.87 -11.00
C TYR A 160 4.18 -15.60 -11.24
N PRO A 161 5.48 -15.56 -10.86
CA PRO A 161 6.24 -16.59 -10.14
C PRO A 161 6.29 -16.40 -8.61
N SER A 162 5.75 -15.30 -8.08
CA SER A 162 6.09 -14.83 -6.72
C SER A 162 4.95 -14.87 -5.68
N GLY A 163 3.77 -15.40 -6.05
CA GLY A 163 2.54 -15.37 -5.23
C GLY A 163 1.76 -14.05 -5.33
N LEU A 164 2.32 -13.08 -6.05
CA LEU A 164 1.70 -11.79 -6.38
C LEU A 164 1.50 -11.72 -7.89
N MET A 165 0.50 -10.95 -8.31
CA MET A 165 0.24 -10.73 -9.73
C MET A 165 1.31 -9.82 -10.32
N PRO A 166 2.15 -10.33 -11.24
CA PRO A 166 3.21 -9.52 -11.84
C PRO A 166 2.58 -8.55 -12.83
N LEU A 167 2.45 -7.29 -12.43
CA LEU A 167 1.89 -6.25 -13.27
C LEU A 167 2.96 -5.21 -13.57
N TYR A 168 3.44 -5.19 -14.81
CA TYR A 168 4.32 -4.16 -15.33
C TYR A 168 3.59 -2.80 -15.30
N ARG A 169 4.23 -1.79 -14.68
CA ARG A 169 3.61 -0.48 -14.34
C ARG A 169 2.31 -0.60 -13.56
N GLY A 170 2.14 -1.70 -12.82
CA GLY A 170 0.90 -2.03 -12.12
C GLY A 170 -0.31 -2.18 -13.04
N THR A 171 -0.11 -2.44 -14.34
CA THR A 171 -1.17 -2.45 -15.36
C THR A 171 -1.12 -3.69 -16.27
N ILE A 172 0.01 -4.02 -16.88
CA ILE A 172 0.08 -5.13 -17.88
C ILE A 172 0.67 -6.38 -17.26
N HIS A 173 -0.02 -7.52 -17.41
CA HIS A 173 0.57 -8.80 -17.08
C HIS A 173 1.45 -9.29 -18.24
N PRO A 174 2.78 -9.53 -18.05
CA PRO A 174 3.70 -9.81 -19.16
C PRO A 174 3.37 -11.06 -19.99
N LEU A 175 2.65 -12.01 -19.39
CA LEU A 175 2.31 -13.31 -19.99
C LEU A 175 0.83 -13.45 -20.40
N ILE A 176 -0.02 -12.44 -20.14
CA ILE A 176 -1.43 -12.47 -20.54
C ILE A 176 -1.60 -11.43 -21.66
N PRO A 177 -1.83 -11.86 -22.91
CA PRO A 177 -1.93 -10.95 -24.05
C PRO A 177 -3.26 -10.17 -24.01
N ASN A 178 -3.26 -8.98 -24.62
CA ASN A 178 -4.45 -8.17 -24.91
C ASN A 178 -5.33 -7.88 -23.68
N MET A 179 -4.72 -7.75 -22.50
CA MET A 179 -5.43 -7.49 -21.25
C MET A 179 -4.64 -6.53 -20.36
N ALA A 180 -5.36 -5.64 -19.69
CA ALA A 180 -4.82 -4.70 -18.73
C ALA A 180 -5.63 -4.75 -17.42
N PHE A 181 -4.93 -4.51 -16.31
CA PHE A 181 -5.46 -4.52 -14.96
C PHE A 181 -5.29 -3.14 -14.35
N VAL A 182 -6.31 -2.30 -14.42
CA VAL A 182 -6.27 -0.96 -13.82
C VAL A 182 -6.92 -1.01 -12.43
N GLY A 183 -6.25 -0.43 -11.44
CA GLY A 183 -6.74 -0.36 -10.05
C GLY A 183 -6.46 -1.59 -9.19
N TYR A 184 -5.68 -2.56 -9.69
CA TYR A 184 -5.33 -3.76 -8.90
C TYR A 184 -4.19 -3.52 -7.90
N VAL A 185 -3.18 -2.73 -8.28
CA VAL A 185 -2.05 -2.38 -7.40
C VAL A 185 -2.41 -1.18 -6.54
N GLU A 186 -2.32 -1.34 -5.23
CA GLU A 186 -2.66 -0.32 -4.25
C GLU A 186 -1.55 0.75 -4.13
N SER A 187 -1.94 1.96 -3.77
CA SER A 187 -1.05 3.08 -3.49
C SER A 187 -1.67 3.97 -2.41
N VAL A 188 -1.01 5.09 -2.10
CA VAL A 188 -1.54 6.11 -1.17
C VAL A 188 -2.90 6.65 -1.65
N SER A 189 -3.06 6.82 -2.96
CA SER A 189 -4.32 7.20 -3.61
C SER A 189 -4.55 6.32 -4.83
N ASN A 190 -5.51 5.39 -4.71
CA ASN A 190 -5.86 4.48 -5.80
C ASN A 190 -6.54 5.21 -6.95
N LEU A 191 -7.28 6.29 -6.69
CA LEU A 191 -7.91 7.09 -7.74
C LEU A 191 -6.83 7.76 -8.62
N HIS A 192 -5.91 8.50 -8.00
CA HIS A 192 -4.83 9.19 -8.71
C HIS A 192 -3.95 8.23 -9.53
N SER A 193 -3.52 7.13 -8.90
CA SER A 193 -2.70 6.13 -9.59
C SER A 193 -3.44 5.39 -10.70
N SER A 194 -4.75 5.14 -10.57
CA SER A 194 -5.55 4.50 -11.62
C SER A 194 -5.81 5.42 -12.79
N GLU A 195 -5.99 6.72 -12.55
CA GLU A 195 -6.12 7.73 -13.59
C GLU A 195 -4.84 7.78 -14.45
N LEU A 196 -3.68 7.93 -13.82
CA LEU A 196 -2.40 7.96 -14.53
C LEU A 196 -2.12 6.65 -15.30
N ARG A 197 -2.47 5.49 -14.72
CA ARG A 197 -2.39 4.19 -15.43
C ARG A 197 -3.36 4.09 -16.60
N SER A 198 -4.53 4.71 -16.51
CA SER A 198 -5.50 4.76 -17.62
C SER A 198 -4.96 5.62 -18.77
N MET A 199 -4.31 6.75 -18.46
CA MET A 199 -3.63 7.58 -19.46
C MET A 199 -2.47 6.82 -20.11
N TRP A 200 -1.66 6.10 -19.32
CA TRP A 200 -0.58 5.24 -19.81
C TRP A 200 -1.12 4.13 -20.74
N LEU A 201 -2.20 3.46 -20.34
CA LEU A 201 -2.85 2.43 -21.15
C LEU A 201 -3.41 2.99 -22.45
N SER A 202 -4.04 4.16 -22.42
CA SER A 202 -4.48 4.86 -23.64
C SER A 202 -3.29 5.18 -24.55
N GLY A 203 -2.17 5.67 -24.00
CA GLY A 203 -0.95 5.90 -24.78
C GLY A 203 -0.38 4.63 -25.40
N LEU A 204 -0.48 3.49 -24.71
CA LEU A 204 -0.08 2.19 -25.25
C LEU A 204 -0.98 1.74 -26.41
N VAL A 205 -2.30 1.90 -26.27
CA VAL A 205 -3.30 1.55 -27.30
C VAL A 205 -3.14 2.45 -28.53
N ASP A 206 -2.86 3.73 -28.33
CA ASP A 206 -2.55 4.71 -29.39
C ASP A 206 -1.15 4.52 -30.01
N GLU A 207 -0.41 3.49 -29.59
CA GLU A 207 0.96 3.18 -30.03
C GLU A 207 1.99 4.29 -29.81
N LYS A 208 1.78 5.19 -28.83
CA LYS A 208 2.72 6.28 -28.50
C LYS A 208 4.07 5.76 -27.98
N PHE A 209 4.05 4.56 -27.41
CA PHE A 209 5.23 3.80 -27.02
C PHE A 209 4.99 2.31 -27.22
N LYS A 210 6.06 1.52 -27.12
CA LYS A 210 5.99 0.05 -27.20
C LYS A 210 6.44 -0.56 -25.89
N LEU A 211 5.78 -1.63 -25.47
CA LEU A 211 6.21 -2.39 -24.29
C LEU A 211 7.60 -3.00 -24.53
N PRO A 212 8.43 -3.10 -23.48
CA PRO A 212 9.66 -3.87 -23.58
C PRO A 212 9.36 -5.37 -23.72
N LYS A 213 10.40 -6.16 -23.99
CA LYS A 213 10.28 -7.62 -24.05
C LYS A 213 9.78 -8.20 -22.72
N ILE A 214 9.11 -9.35 -22.80
CA ILE A 214 8.49 -10.06 -21.68
C ILE A 214 9.48 -10.31 -20.54
N GLU A 215 10.73 -10.69 -20.85
CA GLU A 215 11.74 -11.00 -19.85
C GLU A 215 12.10 -9.76 -19.01
N LYS A 216 12.16 -8.59 -19.64
CA LYS A 216 12.43 -7.33 -18.96
C LYS A 216 11.26 -6.93 -18.06
N MET A 217 10.02 -7.03 -18.56
CA MET A 217 8.83 -6.76 -17.75
C MET A 217 8.75 -7.67 -16.52
N LEU A 218 8.97 -8.98 -16.70
CA LEU A 218 8.99 -9.94 -15.60
C LEU A 218 10.10 -9.62 -14.59
N SER A 219 11.31 -9.30 -15.06
CA SER A 219 12.41 -8.92 -14.18
C SER A 219 12.09 -7.67 -13.33
N GLU A 220 11.43 -6.67 -13.90
CA GLU A 220 11.01 -5.48 -13.16
C GLU A 220 9.95 -5.81 -12.10
N THR A 221 8.91 -6.60 -12.43
CA THR A 221 7.89 -7.01 -11.46
C THR A 221 8.45 -7.87 -10.31
N LEU A 222 9.47 -8.67 -10.58
CA LEU A 222 10.20 -9.43 -9.56
C LEU A 222 10.98 -8.50 -8.64
N LYS A 223 11.69 -7.51 -9.18
CA LYS A 223 12.41 -6.51 -8.37
C LYS A 223 11.45 -5.73 -7.47
N GLU A 224 10.31 -5.30 -8.00
CA GLU A 224 9.23 -4.67 -7.22
C GLU A 224 8.77 -5.54 -6.05
N THR A 225 8.50 -6.82 -6.34
CA THR A 225 8.11 -7.79 -5.31
C THR A 225 9.17 -7.90 -4.20
N GLU A 226 10.45 -7.98 -4.56
CA GLU A 226 11.54 -8.10 -3.59
C GLU A 226 11.75 -6.83 -2.77
N VAL A 227 11.60 -5.64 -3.38
CA VAL A 227 11.59 -4.37 -2.64
C VAL A 227 10.44 -4.35 -1.63
N MET A 228 9.25 -4.78 -2.02
CA MET A 228 8.09 -4.81 -1.13
C MET A 228 8.27 -5.78 0.04
N LYS A 229 8.77 -7.00 -0.21
CA LYS A 229 9.07 -7.98 0.85
C LYS A 229 10.08 -7.47 1.88
N ARG A 230 11.05 -6.64 1.46
CA ARG A 230 12.00 -5.99 2.37
C ARG A 230 11.39 -4.83 3.16
N ALA A 231 10.39 -4.15 2.59
CA ALA A 231 9.75 -3.00 3.21
C ALA A 231 8.72 -3.36 4.28
N THR A 232 8.08 -4.54 4.18
CA THR A 232 6.98 -4.92 5.06
C THR A 232 6.77 -6.42 5.12
N ARG A 233 6.42 -6.93 6.31
CA ARG A 233 5.95 -8.31 6.50
C ARG A 233 4.58 -8.58 5.87
N PHE A 234 3.80 -7.55 5.55
CA PHE A 234 2.43 -7.65 5.01
C PHE A 234 2.41 -7.61 3.46
N TYR A 235 3.38 -8.25 2.82
CA TYR A 235 3.60 -8.21 1.37
C TYR A 235 2.59 -9.03 0.54
N LYS A 236 1.54 -9.60 1.15
CA LYS A 236 0.55 -10.42 0.43
C LYS A 236 -0.35 -9.61 -0.52
N ARG A 237 -0.39 -8.29 -0.35
CA ARG A 237 -1.06 -7.34 -1.25
C ARG A 237 0.00 -6.47 -1.92
N HIS A 238 -0.16 -6.22 -3.21
CA HIS A 238 0.79 -5.40 -3.95
C HIS A 238 0.47 -3.91 -3.67
N CYS A 239 1.35 -3.24 -2.92
CA CYS A 239 1.26 -1.82 -2.58
C CYS A 239 2.58 -1.11 -2.93
N ILE A 240 2.47 0.08 -3.53
CA ILE A 240 3.61 0.89 -3.97
C ILE A 240 3.73 2.22 -3.20
N SER A 241 3.07 2.36 -2.05
CA SER A 241 2.91 3.63 -1.32
C SER A 241 4.21 4.35 -0.96
N THR A 242 5.30 3.61 -0.72
CA THR A 242 6.62 4.15 -0.34
C THR A 242 7.45 4.66 -1.52
N TYR A 243 7.08 4.31 -2.75
CA TYR A 243 7.78 4.72 -3.97
C TYR A 243 6.80 5.09 -5.10
N SER A 244 5.58 5.52 -4.74
CA SER A 244 4.51 5.81 -5.70
C SER A 244 4.88 6.90 -6.71
N ILE A 245 5.65 7.92 -6.30
CA ILE A 245 6.11 8.99 -7.19
C ILE A 245 7.11 8.43 -8.21
N ASN A 246 8.01 7.53 -7.80
CA ASN A 246 8.91 6.86 -8.74
C ASN A 246 8.15 6.03 -9.77
N HIS A 247 7.11 5.33 -9.34
CA HIS A 247 6.27 4.57 -10.26
C HIS A 247 5.52 5.50 -11.24
N SER A 248 5.05 6.66 -10.78
CA SER A 248 4.49 7.69 -11.67
C SER A 248 5.53 8.30 -12.62
N ASP A 249 6.78 8.49 -12.17
CA ASP A 249 7.90 8.95 -13.00
C ASP A 249 8.18 7.96 -14.14
N GLU A 250 8.19 6.66 -13.84
CA GLU A 250 8.38 5.60 -14.85
C GLU A 250 7.26 5.61 -15.90
N ILE A 251 6.00 5.78 -15.47
CA ILE A 251 4.86 5.95 -16.38
C ILE A 251 5.04 7.19 -17.27
N CYS A 252 5.46 8.32 -16.70
CA CYS A 252 5.69 9.54 -17.46
C CYS A 252 6.78 9.33 -18.51
N ASN A 253 7.89 8.70 -18.12
CA ASN A 253 8.99 8.43 -19.04
C ASN A 253 8.55 7.53 -20.21
N ASP A 254 7.74 6.49 -19.95
CA ASP A 254 7.20 5.64 -21.02
C ASP A 254 6.32 6.44 -21.99
N LEU A 255 5.56 7.42 -21.48
CA LEU A 255 4.73 8.35 -22.28
C LEU A 255 5.53 9.47 -22.96
N GLY A 256 6.84 9.56 -22.73
CA GLY A 256 7.69 10.67 -23.20
C GLY A 256 7.43 12.00 -22.48
N TRP A 257 6.76 11.96 -21.33
CA TRP A 257 6.51 13.14 -20.48
C TRP A 257 7.69 13.41 -19.56
N ASN A 258 7.84 14.67 -19.14
CA ASN A 258 8.73 14.98 -18.04
C ASN A 258 8.22 14.31 -16.76
N SER A 259 9.13 13.67 -16.02
CA SER A 259 8.87 13.10 -14.69
C SER A 259 8.75 14.18 -13.61
N TRP A 260 9.36 15.35 -13.83
CA TRP A 260 9.14 16.53 -13.01
C TRP A 260 7.89 17.22 -13.52
N ARG A 261 6.87 17.27 -12.65
CA ARG A 261 5.51 17.71 -12.96
C ARG A 261 5.17 19.07 -12.35
N LYS A 262 6.02 19.59 -11.48
CA LYS A 262 5.84 20.88 -10.81
C LYS A 262 6.81 21.92 -11.36
N LYS A 263 6.43 23.20 -11.18
CA LYS A 263 7.09 24.35 -11.82
C LYS A 263 8.48 24.66 -11.26
N ASP A 264 8.72 24.33 -9.98
CA ASP A 264 9.95 24.67 -9.28
C ASP A 264 10.47 23.50 -8.45
N TRP A 265 11.76 23.55 -8.11
CA TRP A 265 12.44 22.45 -7.44
C TRP A 265 11.97 22.23 -6.00
N ILE A 266 11.45 23.27 -5.32
CA ILE A 266 10.98 23.18 -3.93
C ILE A 266 9.66 22.43 -3.91
N SER A 267 8.71 22.83 -4.75
CA SER A 267 7.44 22.14 -4.88
C SER A 267 7.61 20.71 -5.39
N GLU A 268 8.56 20.47 -6.30
CA GLU A 268 8.98 19.13 -6.72
C GLU A 268 9.47 18.25 -5.56
N ALA A 269 10.36 18.78 -4.72
CA ALA A 269 10.97 18.01 -3.66
C ALA A 269 10.02 17.77 -2.48
N PHE A 270 9.27 18.80 -2.07
CA PHE A 270 8.55 18.82 -0.80
C PHE A 270 7.02 18.94 -0.93
N GLY A 271 6.50 19.19 -2.14
CA GLY A 271 5.07 19.22 -2.38
C GLY A 271 4.46 17.82 -2.56
N PRO A 272 3.17 17.65 -2.24
CA PRO A 272 2.45 16.43 -2.56
C PRO A 272 2.15 16.37 -4.06
N TYR A 273 2.11 15.15 -4.61
CA TYR A 273 1.69 14.88 -5.98
C TYR A 273 0.19 14.55 -6.05
N SER A 274 -0.51 15.16 -6.99
CA SER A 274 -1.95 15.06 -7.19
C SER A 274 -2.29 14.80 -8.67
N SER A 275 -3.56 14.52 -8.99
CA SER A 275 -4.03 14.37 -10.37
C SER A 275 -3.77 15.61 -11.23
N GLN A 276 -3.91 16.81 -10.64
CA GLN A 276 -3.69 18.09 -11.33
C GLN A 276 -2.27 18.25 -11.90
N ASP A 277 -1.27 17.63 -11.27
CA ASP A 277 0.12 17.67 -11.74
C ASP A 277 0.32 16.89 -13.07
N TYR A 278 -0.65 16.06 -13.46
CA TYR A 278 -0.62 15.22 -14.66
C TYR A 278 -1.70 15.58 -15.67
N GLU A 279 -2.42 16.69 -15.47
CA GLU A 279 -3.31 17.22 -16.49
C GLU A 279 -2.51 17.52 -17.76
N LYS A 280 -3.08 17.16 -18.91
CA LYS A 280 -2.50 17.53 -20.19
C LYS A 280 -2.69 19.03 -20.38
N GLU A 281 -1.58 19.73 -20.57
CA GLU A 281 -1.63 21.01 -21.27
C GLU A 281 -1.87 20.66 -22.74
N ASP A 282 -3.14 20.57 -23.15
CA ASP A 282 -3.53 20.46 -24.56
C ASP A 282 -3.09 21.72 -25.34
#